data_AF-A0A9W6T6U1-F1
#
_entry.id   AF-A0A9W6T6U1-F1
#
_cell.length_a   1.000
_cell.length_b   1.000
_cell.length_c   1.000
_cell.angle_alpha   90.00
_cell.angle_beta   90.00
_cell.angle_gamma   90.00
#
_symmetry.space_group_name_H-M   'P 1'
#
loop_
_entity.id
_entity.type
_entity.pdbx_description
1 polymer ?
#
loop_
_entity_poly.entity_id
_entity_poly.type
_entity_poly.pdbx_seq_one_letter_code
_entity_poly.pdbx_strand_id
1 'polypeptide(L)'
;MSQNAVTELTHPTIKDGWFREISEDYFPGQAMCIRVDEILHMEKSQFQDVLVFKSTDYGNVLVLDGVIQATERDEFAYQEMITHLPLFCHKQPKRVLVIGGGDGGVLREVVKHDCVESATLVEIDEMVIELMIQKVQPKHFSNKIILNFYSML
;
A
#
# COMPACT_ATOMS: atom_id res chain seq x y z
N MET A 1 2.35 25.97 29.16
CA MET A 1 1.36 24.97 28.72
C MET A 1 0.92 25.39 27.32
N SER A 2 1.58 24.87 26.28
CA SER A 2 1.19 25.15 24.90
C SER A 2 -0.06 24.33 24.57
N GLN A 3 -1.12 25.01 24.14
CA GLN A 3 -2.28 24.37 23.56
C GLN A 3 -1.82 23.68 22.26
N ASN A 4 -1.72 22.35 22.28
CA ASN A 4 -1.60 21.59 21.05
C ASN A 4 -2.93 21.75 20.32
N ALA A 5 -2.93 22.50 19.22
CA ALA A 5 -4.05 22.54 18.30
C ALA A 5 -4.31 21.10 17.85
N VAL A 6 -5.47 20.54 18.20
CA VAL A 6 -5.94 19.29 17.63
C VAL A 6 -6.21 19.60 16.17
N THR A 7 -5.29 19.20 15.29
CA THR A 7 -5.54 19.20 13.84
C THR A 7 -6.78 18.35 13.63
N GLU A 8 -7.86 18.95 13.13
CA GLU A 8 -9.12 18.24 12.94
C GLU A 8 -8.89 17.16 11.88
N LEU A 9 -8.96 15.89 12.26
CA LEU A 9 -8.77 14.75 11.36
C LEU A 9 -10.01 14.63 10.48
N THR A 10 -10.04 15.36 9.37
CA THR A 10 -11.22 15.40 8.49
C THR A 10 -11.01 14.57 7.23
N HIS A 11 -11.75 13.47 7.11
CA HIS A 11 -11.96 12.70 5.89
C HIS A 11 -13.36 12.04 5.99
N PRO A 12 -14.14 11.87 4.91
CA PRO A 12 -15.51 11.32 5.01
C PRO A 12 -15.62 9.94 5.69
N THR A 13 -14.57 9.13 5.59
CA THR A 13 -14.50 7.79 6.23
C THR A 13 -13.91 7.80 7.64
N ILE A 14 -13.43 8.96 8.13
CA ILE A 14 -12.93 9.13 9.50
C ILE A 14 -14.01 9.81 10.34
N LYS A 15 -14.45 9.13 11.40
CA LYS A 15 -15.47 9.63 12.33
C LYS A 15 -15.05 9.33 13.76
N ASP A 16 -15.14 10.33 14.62
CA ASP A 16 -14.79 10.24 16.05
C ASP A 16 -13.33 9.77 16.28
N GLY A 17 -12.42 10.08 15.35
CA GLY A 17 -11.02 9.64 15.34
C GLY A 17 -10.79 8.20 14.87
N TRP A 18 -11.79 7.54 14.29
CA TRP A 18 -11.67 6.19 13.73
C TRP A 18 -11.91 6.21 12.23
N PHE A 19 -10.98 5.65 11.47
CA PHE A 19 -11.23 5.25 10.08
C PHE A 19 -12.12 3.99 10.10
N ARG A 20 -13.12 3.94 9.21
CA ARG A 20 -14.08 2.84 9.11
C ARG A 20 -14.11 2.34 7.66
N GLU A 21 -13.57 1.15 7.45
CA GLU A 21 -13.68 0.44 6.17
C GLU A 21 -15.06 -0.21 6.09
N ILE A 22 -15.91 0.32 5.20
CA ILE A 22 -17.29 -0.12 5.01
C ILE A 22 -17.54 -0.24 3.50
N SER A 23 -18.05 -1.39 3.06
CA SER A 23 -18.48 -1.61 1.67
C SER A 23 -19.71 -2.51 1.63
N GLU A 24 -20.82 -1.97 1.13
CA GLU A 24 -22.05 -2.74 0.87
C GLU A 24 -21.89 -3.70 -0.33
N ASP A 25 -20.97 -3.40 -1.24
CA ASP A 25 -20.74 -4.19 -2.45
C ASP A 25 -19.86 -5.43 -2.18
N TYR A 26 -18.85 -5.29 -1.32
CA TYR A 26 -17.86 -6.35 -1.07
C TYR A 26 -18.07 -7.12 0.23
N PHE A 27 -18.49 -6.44 1.31
CA PHE A 27 -18.62 -7.05 2.65
C PHE A 27 -19.76 -6.42 3.46
N PRO A 28 -21.03 -6.59 3.03
CA PRO A 28 -22.18 -5.98 3.69
C PRO A 28 -22.35 -6.47 5.14
N GLY A 29 -22.74 -5.56 6.03
CA GLY A 29 -23.03 -5.86 7.44
C GLY A 29 -21.82 -6.00 8.36
N GLN A 30 -20.60 -5.75 7.87
CA GLN A 30 -19.37 -5.73 8.67
C GLN A 30 -18.50 -4.51 8.35
N ALA A 31 -17.65 -4.14 9.29
CA ALA A 31 -16.69 -3.05 9.12
C ALA A 31 -15.41 -3.34 9.91
N MET A 32 -14.26 -3.04 9.31
CA MET A 32 -12.99 -2.93 10.05
C MET A 32 -12.76 -1.48 10.45
N CYS A 33 -12.38 -1.24 11.70
CA CYS A 33 -12.14 0.10 12.21
C CYS A 33 -10.72 0.20 12.76
N ILE A 34 -9.98 1.24 12.35
CA ILE A 34 -8.62 1.52 12.83
C ILE A 34 -8.59 2.94 13.40
N ARG A 35 -8.04 3.09 14.61
CA ARG A 35 -7.89 4.39 15.28
C ARG A 35 -6.80 5.19 14.57
N VAL A 36 -7.12 6.42 14.22
CA VAL A 36 -6.22 7.35 13.51
C VAL A 36 -5.46 8.19 14.54
N ASP A 37 -4.14 8.23 14.41
CA ASP A 37 -3.24 9.13 15.14
C ASP A 37 -3.05 10.43 14.34
N GLU A 38 -2.72 10.30 13.04
CA GLU A 38 -2.41 11.43 12.16
C GLU A 38 -2.76 11.09 10.70
N ILE A 39 -3.35 12.03 9.95
CA ILE A 39 -3.49 11.91 8.49
C ILE A 39 -2.17 12.38 7.85
N LEU A 40 -1.52 11.49 7.09
CA LEU A 40 -0.23 11.75 6.45
C LEU A 40 -0.36 12.24 5.01
N HIS A 41 -1.41 11.81 4.31
CA HIS A 41 -1.73 12.20 2.95
C HIS A 41 -3.22 11.94 2.67
N MET A 42 -3.84 12.80 1.87
CA MET A 42 -5.23 12.67 1.46
C MET A 42 -5.43 13.44 0.16
N GLU A 43 -5.64 12.72 -0.93
CA GLU A 43 -5.77 13.30 -2.25
C GLU A 43 -6.59 12.39 -3.17
N LYS A 44 -7.31 12.95 -4.13
CA LYS A 44 -7.97 12.19 -5.18
C LYS A 44 -7.12 12.23 -6.45
N SER A 45 -6.61 11.07 -6.87
CA SER A 45 -5.86 10.93 -8.11
C SER A 45 -6.79 10.93 -9.33
N GLN A 46 -6.22 10.74 -10.53
CA GLN A 46 -7.01 10.50 -11.74
C GLN A 46 -7.87 9.21 -11.65
N PHE A 47 -7.47 8.26 -10.80
CA PHE A 47 -8.05 6.92 -10.75
C PHE A 47 -8.92 6.70 -9.52
N GLN A 48 -8.50 7.18 -8.35
CA GLN A 48 -9.11 6.81 -7.07
C GLN A 48 -8.88 7.84 -5.96
N ASP A 49 -9.62 7.73 -4.87
CA ASP A 49 -9.34 8.42 -3.62
C ASP A 49 -8.17 7.73 -2.89
N VAL A 50 -7.18 8.50 -2.45
CA VAL A 50 -5.97 8.01 -1.81
C VAL A 50 -5.85 8.63 -0.42
N LEU A 51 -5.83 7.78 0.61
CA LEU A 51 -5.66 8.17 1.99
C LEU A 51 -4.51 7.38 2.61
N VAL A 52 -3.56 8.10 3.20
CA VAL A 52 -2.50 7.53 4.04
C VAL A 52 -2.61 8.13 5.42
N PHE A 53 -2.71 7.29 6.44
CA PHE A 53 -2.75 7.75 7.82
C PHE A 53 -1.86 6.88 8.72
N LYS A 54 -1.34 7.50 9.77
CA LYS A 54 -0.70 6.81 10.88
C LYS A 54 -1.78 6.35 11.85
N SER A 55 -1.81 5.06 12.12
CA SER A 55 -2.69 4.47 13.13
C SER A 55 -2.02 4.43 14.50
N THR A 56 -2.80 4.18 15.56
CA THR A 56 -2.24 4.01 16.90
C THR A 56 -1.45 2.72 17.07
N ASP A 57 -1.86 1.64 16.40
CA ASP A 57 -1.39 0.26 16.70
C ASP A 57 -0.97 -0.56 15.47
N TYR A 58 -1.20 -0.08 14.25
CA TYR A 58 -0.92 -0.78 12.98
C TYR A 58 0.16 -0.10 12.12
N GLY A 59 0.79 0.96 12.64
CA GLY A 59 1.73 1.78 11.88
C GLY A 59 1.02 2.63 10.82
N ASN A 60 1.71 2.91 9.71
CA ASN A 60 1.11 3.57 8.56
C ASN A 60 0.13 2.65 7.83
N VAL A 61 -0.98 3.23 7.36
CA VAL A 61 -2.07 2.54 6.67
C VAL A 61 -2.31 3.22 5.32
N LEU A 62 -2.29 2.43 4.24
CA LEU A 62 -2.69 2.86 2.91
C LEU A 62 -4.13 2.44 2.64
N VAL A 63 -4.94 3.40 2.22
CA VAL A 63 -6.35 3.21 1.85
C VAL A 63 -6.57 3.77 0.46
N LEU A 64 -7.24 2.99 -0.39
CA LEU A 64 -7.66 3.38 -1.73
C LEU A 64 -9.17 3.19 -1.86
N ASP A 65 -9.89 4.23 -2.30
CA ASP A 65 -11.36 4.25 -2.41
C ASP A 65 -12.08 3.75 -1.13
N GLY A 66 -11.53 4.06 0.04
CA GLY A 66 -12.07 3.66 1.33
C GLY A 66 -11.79 2.20 1.75
N VAL A 67 -10.98 1.46 0.99
CA VAL A 67 -10.57 0.07 1.28
C VAL A 67 -9.09 0.04 1.70
N ILE A 68 -8.80 -0.63 2.81
CA ILE A 68 -7.44 -0.82 3.33
C ILE A 68 -6.67 -1.71 2.36
N GLN A 69 -5.54 -1.21 1.87
CA GLN A 69 -4.65 -1.98 0.99
C GLN A 69 -3.53 -2.66 1.77
N ALA A 70 -2.93 -1.93 2.72
CA ALA A 70 -1.84 -2.44 3.55
C ALA A 70 -1.74 -1.69 4.87
N THR A 71 -1.28 -2.39 5.91
CA THR A 71 -0.79 -1.79 7.15
C THR A 71 0.64 -2.27 7.41
N GLU A 72 1.51 -1.42 7.94
CA GLU A 72 2.89 -1.81 8.25
C GLU A 72 2.98 -3.00 9.21
N ARG A 73 1.97 -3.18 10.08
CA ARG A 73 1.97 -4.25 11.09
C ARG A 73 1.76 -5.64 10.51
N ASP A 74 0.98 -5.78 9.45
CA ASP A 74 0.53 -7.09 8.94
C ASP A 74 0.74 -7.30 7.44
N GLU A 75 1.25 -6.31 6.71
CA GLU A 75 1.51 -6.41 5.27
C GLU A 75 2.36 -7.63 4.88
N PHE A 76 3.28 -8.06 5.76
CA PHE A 76 4.16 -9.20 5.54
C PHE A 76 3.35 -10.47 5.24
N ALA A 77 2.21 -10.68 5.90
CA ALA A 77 1.42 -11.89 5.73
C ALA A 77 0.87 -12.00 4.30
N TYR A 78 0.42 -10.89 3.72
CA TYR A 78 -0.04 -10.85 2.33
C TYR A 78 1.14 -10.88 1.36
N GLN A 79 2.12 -9.98 1.55
CA GLN A 79 3.20 -9.75 0.60
C GLN A 79 4.15 -10.95 0.49
N GLU A 80 4.49 -11.59 1.61
CA GLU A 80 5.31 -12.82 1.61
C GLU A 80 4.56 -13.97 0.94
N MET A 81 3.27 -14.15 1.24
CA MET A 81 2.50 -15.27 0.69
C MET A 81 2.25 -15.14 -0.81
N ILE A 82 1.82 -13.97 -1.28
CA ILE A 82 1.55 -13.75 -2.71
C ILE A 82 2.85 -13.83 -3.54
N THR A 83 4.01 -13.56 -2.93
CA THR A 83 5.31 -13.58 -3.59
C THR A 83 5.99 -14.95 -3.53
N HIS A 84 6.14 -15.52 -2.34
CA HIS A 84 6.97 -16.71 -2.13
C HIS A 84 6.28 -17.98 -2.62
N LEU A 85 4.95 -18.08 -2.51
CA LEU A 85 4.23 -19.25 -3.02
C LEU A 85 4.53 -19.50 -4.51
N PRO A 86 4.32 -18.55 -5.44
CA PRO A 86 4.63 -18.79 -6.85
C PRO A 86 6.14 -18.94 -7.12
N LEU A 87 6.99 -18.17 -6.45
CA LEU A 87 8.44 -18.19 -6.71
C LEU A 87 9.11 -19.48 -6.21
N PHE A 88 8.63 -20.09 -5.12
CA PHE A 88 9.13 -21.40 -4.67
C PHE A 88 8.54 -22.57 -5.48
N CYS A 89 7.37 -22.42 -6.10
CA CYS A 89 6.79 -23.44 -6.97
C CYS A 89 7.47 -23.50 -8.36
N HIS A 90 8.06 -22.39 -8.80
CA HIS A 90 8.73 -22.30 -10.09
C HIS A 90 10.22 -22.68 -9.96
N LYS A 91 10.73 -23.57 -10.82
CA LYS A 91 12.12 -24.08 -10.70
C LYS A 91 13.21 -23.01 -10.80
N GLN A 92 13.00 -21.99 -11.65
CA GLN A 92 13.99 -20.92 -11.87
C GLN A 92 13.30 -19.62 -12.36
N PRO A 93 12.59 -18.89 -11.49
CA PRO A 93 11.87 -17.68 -11.87
C PRO A 93 12.85 -16.52 -12.10
N LYS A 94 13.25 -16.30 -13.36
CA LYS A 94 14.22 -15.25 -13.73
C LYS A 94 13.60 -13.87 -13.96
N ARG A 95 12.37 -13.85 -14.49
CA ARG A 95 11.66 -12.61 -14.86
C ARG A 95 10.28 -12.62 -14.22
N VAL A 96 9.99 -11.58 -13.44
CA VAL A 96 8.75 -11.47 -12.66
C VAL A 96 8.00 -10.23 -13.11
N LEU A 97 6.69 -10.36 -13.34
CA LEU A 97 5.77 -9.26 -13.59
C LEU A 97 4.86 -9.12 -12.37
N VAL A 98 4.81 -7.92 -11.81
CA VAL A 98 3.90 -7.52 -10.74
C VAL A 98 2.93 -6.51 -11.34
N ILE A 99 1.63 -6.80 -11.27
CA ILE A 99 0.56 -5.90 -11.73
C ILE A 99 -0.16 -5.38 -10.48
N GLY A 100 -0.29 -4.07 -10.37
CA GLY A 100 -0.61 -3.40 -9.11
C GLY A 100 0.57 -3.51 -8.14
N GLY A 101 0.29 -3.52 -6.83
CA GLY A 101 1.36 -3.61 -5.82
C GLY A 101 2.08 -2.27 -5.64
N GLY A 102 1.36 -1.17 -5.83
CA GLY A 102 1.88 0.18 -5.70
C GLY A 102 2.48 0.51 -4.34
N ASP A 103 2.23 -0.26 -3.27
CA ASP A 103 2.92 -0.14 -1.97
C ASP A 103 4.39 -0.61 -1.99
N GLY A 104 4.78 -1.34 -3.05
CA GLY A 104 6.14 -1.85 -3.29
C GLY A 104 6.58 -3.02 -2.41
N GLY A 105 5.75 -3.52 -1.49
CA GLY A 105 6.13 -4.62 -0.61
C GLY A 105 6.26 -5.95 -1.34
N VAL A 106 5.43 -6.23 -2.35
CA VAL A 106 5.61 -7.41 -3.22
C VAL A 106 6.96 -7.36 -3.93
N LEU A 107 7.37 -6.22 -4.50
CA LEU A 107 8.68 -6.09 -5.13
C LEU A 107 9.83 -6.34 -4.15
N ARG A 108 9.70 -5.83 -2.91
CA ARG A 108 10.68 -6.05 -1.84
C ARG A 108 10.87 -7.54 -1.57
N GLU A 109 9.79 -8.33 -1.60
CA GLU A 109 9.86 -9.78 -1.42
C GLU A 109 10.42 -10.51 -2.67
N VAL A 110 10.08 -10.04 -3.87
CA VAL A 110 10.57 -10.64 -5.14
C VAL A 110 12.09 -10.58 -5.22
N VAL A 111 12.69 -9.44 -4.87
CA VAL A 111 14.15 -9.25 -5.00
C VAL A 111 14.98 -10.02 -3.97
N LYS A 112 14.35 -10.66 -2.97
CA LYS A 112 15.02 -11.60 -2.06
C LYS A 112 15.42 -12.91 -2.74
N HIS A 113 14.87 -13.21 -3.94
CA HIS A 113 15.22 -14.43 -4.68
C HIS A 113 16.38 -14.16 -5.63
N ASP A 114 17.57 -14.70 -5.31
CA ASP A 114 18.80 -14.45 -6.08
C ASP A 114 18.70 -14.82 -7.56
N CYS A 115 17.90 -15.84 -7.89
CA CYS A 115 17.68 -16.31 -9.26
C CYS A 115 16.83 -15.36 -10.12
N VAL A 116 16.14 -14.39 -9.51
CA VAL A 116 15.44 -13.33 -10.23
C VAL A 116 16.47 -12.38 -10.81
N GLU A 117 16.41 -12.18 -12.11
CA GLU A 117 17.27 -11.29 -12.90
C GLU A 117 16.60 -9.93 -13.14
N SER A 118 15.27 -9.93 -13.32
CA SER A 118 14.48 -8.71 -13.51
C SER A 118 13.07 -8.81 -12.92
N ALA A 119 12.60 -7.73 -12.28
CA ALA A 119 11.22 -7.56 -11.88
C ALA A 119 10.60 -6.32 -12.54
N THR A 120 9.42 -6.46 -13.13
CA THR A 120 8.64 -5.36 -13.72
C THR A 120 7.43 -5.09 -12.87
N LEU A 121 7.28 -3.84 -12.42
CA LEU A 121 6.05 -3.35 -11.80
C LEU A 121 5.22 -2.59 -12.84
N VAL A 122 3.93 -2.88 -12.89
CA VAL A 122 2.93 -2.17 -13.67
C VAL A 122 1.89 -1.63 -12.72
N GLU A 123 1.96 -0.33 -12.46
CA GLU A 123 0.98 0.43 -11.68
C GLU A 123 0.37 1.50 -12.59
N ILE A 124 -0.95 1.66 -12.50
CA ILE A 124 -1.70 2.61 -13.33
C ILE A 124 -1.70 4.00 -12.68
N ASP A 125 -1.69 4.06 -11.35
CA ASP A 125 -1.78 5.29 -10.59
C ASP A 125 -0.40 5.78 -10.13
N GLU A 126 0.14 6.79 -10.81
CA GLU A 126 1.44 7.39 -10.51
C GLU A 126 1.51 7.92 -9.07
N MET A 127 0.39 8.43 -8.52
CA MET A 127 0.33 8.93 -7.15
C MET A 127 0.65 7.84 -6.12
N VAL A 128 0.19 6.61 -6.35
CA VAL A 128 0.46 5.49 -5.44
C VAL A 128 1.96 5.17 -5.44
N ILE A 129 2.63 5.24 -6.60
CA ILE A 129 4.07 5.04 -6.70
C ILE A 129 4.86 6.16 -6.01
N GLU A 130 4.45 7.41 -6.18
CA GLU A 130 5.10 8.53 -5.50
C GLU A 130 5.02 8.39 -3.98
N LEU A 131 3.85 8.03 -3.46
CA LEU A 131 3.65 7.78 -2.03
C LEU A 131 4.49 6.62 -1.53
N MET A 132 4.61 5.56 -2.32
CA MET A 132 5.47 4.42 -2.01
C MET A 132 6.94 4.82 -1.86
N ILE A 133 7.46 5.60 -2.79
CA ILE A 133 8.84 6.09 -2.79
C ILE A 133 9.07 7.05 -1.61
N GLN A 134 8.12 7.94 -1.33
CA GLN A 134 8.27 8.98 -0.32
C GLN A 134 8.01 8.51 1.11
N LYS A 135 7.08 7.57 1.32
CA LYS A 135 6.48 7.29 2.64
C LYS A 135 6.67 5.85 3.11
N VAL A 136 6.73 4.88 2.21
CA VAL A 136 6.59 3.46 2.60
C VAL A 136 7.93 2.70 2.60
N GLN A 137 8.85 2.92 1.64
CA GLN A 137 10.14 2.18 1.65
C GLN A 137 11.30 2.92 0.94
N PRO A 138 12.04 3.82 1.60
CA PRO A 138 13.12 4.57 0.96
C PRO A 138 14.43 3.80 0.69
N LYS A 139 14.57 2.50 1.03
CA LYS A 139 15.92 1.88 1.19
C LYS A 139 16.24 0.53 0.53
N HIS A 140 15.38 -0.08 -0.30
CA HIS A 140 15.62 -1.48 -0.74
C HIS A 140 15.51 -1.76 -2.24
N PHE A 141 15.61 -0.75 -3.11
CA PHE A 141 15.54 -0.97 -4.54
C PHE A 141 16.89 -1.41 -5.13
N SER A 142 16.97 -2.69 -5.53
CA SER A 142 18.13 -3.26 -6.23
C SER A 142 18.15 -2.87 -7.71
N ASN A 143 19.31 -2.95 -8.36
CA ASN A 143 19.47 -2.76 -9.81
C ASN A 143 18.68 -3.76 -10.67
N LYS A 144 17.98 -4.74 -10.07
CA LYS A 144 17.16 -5.74 -10.76
C LYS A 144 15.73 -5.25 -11.04
N ILE A 145 15.34 -4.08 -10.53
CA ILE A 145 13.97 -3.59 -10.61
C ILE A 145 13.85 -2.62 -11.80
N ILE A 146 12.92 -2.92 -12.69
CA ILE A 146 12.51 -2.04 -13.79
C ILE A 146 11.08 -1.60 -13.49
N LEU A 147 10.92 -0.32 -13.16
CA LEU A 147 9.59 0.27 -12.98
C LEU A 147 9.10 0.75 -14.34
N ASN A 148 8.00 0.16 -14.82
CA ASN A 148 7.38 0.59 -16.06
C ASN A 148 6.01 1.17 -15.75
N PHE A 149 5.86 2.46 -16.05
CA PHE A 149 4.59 3.14 -15.95
C PHE A 149 3.81 2.90 -17.23
N TYR A 150 2.61 2.36 -17.08
CA TYR A 150 1.68 2.22 -18.19
C TYR A 150 0.45 3.08 -17.87
N SER A 151 0.48 4.34 -18.31
CA SER A 151 -0.75 5.09 -18.51
C SER A 151 -1.49 4.45 -19.68
N MET A 152 -2.52 3.65 -19.41
CA MET A 152 -3.45 3.18 -20.44
C MET A 152 -4.56 4.21 -20.66
N LEU A 153 -4.20 5.47 -20.93
CA LEU A 153 -5.08 6.51 -21.50
C LEU A 153 -4.25 7.47 -22.34
#